data_AF-A0A9P6XZL1-F1
#
_entry.id   AF-A0A9P6XZL1-F1
#
_cell.length_a   1.000
_cell.length_b   1.000
_cell.length_c   1.000
_cell.angle_alpha   90.00
_cell.angle_beta   90.00
_cell.angle_gamma   90.00
#
_symmetry.space_group_name_H-M   'P 1'
#
loop_
_entity.id
_entity.type
_entity.pdbx_description
1 polymer ?
#
loop_
_entity_poly.entity_id
_entity_poly.type
_entity_poly.pdbx_seq_one_letter_code
_entity_poly.pdbx_strand_id
1 'polypeptide(L)'
;MNFLTNCVFLDESAFDINMKRSRAWSKKGTQAIVTRPTTRANTTSILGAISAAGLIAVGVKKPRPAKKRKAEGYISSGTVTGHYISFLKTTLDEMASTHPHT
;
A
#
# COMPACT_ATOMS: atom_id res chain seq x y z
N MET A 1 -18.71 -21.23 15.24
CA MET A 1 -17.93 -20.06 14.78
C MET A 1 -17.46 -20.32 13.36
N ASN A 2 -17.87 -19.49 12.40
CA ASN A 2 -17.40 -19.63 11.02
C ASN A 2 -16.13 -18.78 10.85
N PHE A 3 -14.99 -19.43 10.63
CA PHE A 3 -13.70 -18.77 10.49
C PHE A 3 -13.70 -17.79 9.31
N LEU A 4 -14.34 -18.17 8.20
CA LEU A 4 -14.35 -17.36 6.98
C LEU A 4 -15.09 -16.04 7.13
N THR A 5 -16.06 -15.94 8.05
CA THR A 5 -16.88 -14.73 8.23
C THR A 5 -16.35 -13.82 9.34
N ASN A 6 -15.53 -14.34 10.24
CA ASN A 6 -15.10 -13.63 11.45
C ASN A 6 -13.63 -13.20 11.41
N CYS A 7 -12.95 -13.38 10.28
CA CYS A 7 -11.56 -12.97 10.09
C CYS A 7 -11.46 -11.55 9.52
N VAL A 8 -10.46 -10.83 10.02
CA VAL A 8 -10.00 -9.55 9.49
C VAL A 8 -8.58 -9.73 9.00
N PHE A 9 -8.34 -9.33 7.75
CA PHE A 9 -7.03 -9.36 7.10
C PHE A 9 -6.48 -7.96 7.05
N LEU A 10 -5.22 -7.80 7.46
CA LEU A 10 -4.48 -6.54 7.41
C LEU A 10 -3.25 -6.71 6.52
N ASP A 11 -3.03 -5.76 5.62
CA ASP A 11 -1.86 -5.76 4.74
C ASP A 11 -1.37 -4.34 4.42
N GLU A 12 -0.10 -4.22 4.03
CA GLU A 12 0.49 -3.01 3.47
C GLU A 12 0.92 -3.24 2.02
N SER A 13 0.45 -2.39 1.12
CA SER A 13 0.89 -2.41 -0.28
C SER A 13 1.50 -1.08 -0.70
N ALA A 14 2.60 -1.14 -1.44
CA ALA A 14 3.28 0.03 -1.97
C ALA A 14 2.73 0.39 -3.36
N PHE A 15 2.38 1.66 -3.54
CA PHE A 15 1.87 2.24 -4.78
C PHE A 15 2.89 3.23 -5.36
N ASP A 16 3.50 2.84 -6.49
CA ASP A 16 4.35 3.72 -7.29
C ASP A 16 3.58 4.20 -8.52
N ILE A 17 3.47 5.53 -8.69
CA ILE A 17 2.81 6.16 -9.85
C ILE A 17 3.44 5.76 -11.19
N ASN A 18 4.71 5.37 -11.18
CA ASN A 18 5.44 4.93 -12.36
C ASN A 18 5.22 3.45 -12.66
N MET A 19 4.63 2.67 -11.76
CA MET A 19 4.24 1.28 -11.97
C MET A 19 2.96 1.17 -12.81
N LYS A 20 2.87 1.98 -13.86
CA LYS A 20 1.81 1.93 -14.86
C LYS A 20 2.22 0.94 -15.92
N ARG A 21 1.41 -0.10 -16.12
CA ARG A 21 1.65 -1.10 -17.16
C ARG A 21 1.48 -0.44 -18.52
N SER A 22 2.60 -0.19 -19.18
CA SER A 22 2.57 0.37 -20.50
C SER A 22 2.41 -0.70 -21.57
N ARG A 23 1.34 -0.62 -22.34
CA ARG A 23 1.18 -1.43 -23.56
C ARG A 23 1.90 -0.73 -24.70
N ALA A 24 3.21 -0.91 -24.81
CA ALA A 24 3.97 -0.51 -25.99
C ALA A 24 4.52 -1.77 -26.64
N TRP A 25 4.17 -1.99 -27.91
CA TRP A 25 4.74 -3.05 -28.72
C TRP A 25 5.87 -2.46 -29.55
N SER A 26 7.03 -3.14 -29.55
CA SER A 26 8.07 -2.83 -30.51
C SER A 26 7.64 -3.25 -31.91
N LYS A 27 8.15 -2.57 -32.94
CA LYS A 27 8.01 -3.06 -34.32
C LYS A 27 8.71 -4.42 -34.45
N LYS A 28 8.14 -5.32 -35.25
CA LYS A 28 8.73 -6.64 -35.52
C LYS A 28 10.16 -6.45 -36.06
N GLY A 29 11.14 -7.07 -35.42
CA GLY A 29 12.56 -6.95 -35.78
C GLY A 29 13.32 -5.83 -35.07
N THR A 30 12.67 -5.03 -34.22
CA THR A 30 13.33 -3.96 -33.45
C THR A 30 13.35 -4.30 -31.96
N GLN A 31 14.45 -4.03 -31.28
CA GLN A 31 14.58 -4.25 -29.84
C GLN A 31 13.56 -3.40 -29.07
N ALA A 32 12.87 -4.01 -28.11
CA ALA A 32 11.86 -3.33 -27.29
C ALA A 32 12.50 -2.49 -26.17
N ILE A 33 13.37 -1.54 -26.53
CA ILE A 33 13.89 -0.52 -25.61
C ILE A 33 12.96 0.69 -25.67
N VAL A 34 12.32 1.03 -24.56
CA VAL A 34 11.46 2.22 -24.46
C VAL A 34 11.92 3.09 -23.30
N THR A 35 12.47 4.25 -23.62
CA THR A 35 12.68 5.32 -22.64
C THR A 35 11.32 5.88 -22.26
N ARG A 36 11.01 5.87 -20.96
CA ARG A 36 9.76 6.43 -20.44
C ARG A 36 10.05 7.66 -19.60
N PRO A 37 9.28 8.75 -19.77
CA PRO A 37 9.29 9.81 -18.79
C PRO A 37 8.76 9.24 -17.46
N THR A 38 9.61 9.24 -16.44
CA THR A 38 9.22 8.89 -15.07
C THR A 38 8.83 10.16 -14.33
N THR A 39 7.71 10.11 -13.63
CA THR A 39 7.33 11.21 -12.73
C THR A 39 8.15 11.07 -11.46
N ARG A 40 8.81 12.15 -11.04
CA ARG A 40 9.56 12.20 -9.78
C ARG A 40 8.58 12.34 -8.60
N ALA A 41 7.82 11.29 -8.34
CA ALA A 41 6.96 11.17 -7.17
C ALA A 41 7.52 10.12 -6.22
N ASN A 42 7.27 10.30 -4.93
CA ASN A 42 7.61 9.29 -3.93
C ASN A 42 6.50 8.22 -3.90
N THR A 43 6.89 6.95 -3.77
CA THR A 43 5.98 5.82 -3.58
C THR A 43 5.17 6.01 -2.29
N THR A 44 3.85 5.89 -2.38
CA THR A 44 2.94 5.93 -1.24
C THR A 44 2.60 4.50 -0.83
N SER A 45 2.57 4.18 0.46
CA SER A 45 2.03 2.89 0.91
C SER A 45 0.59 3.06 1.39
N ILE A 46 -0.23 2.04 1.16
CA ILE A 46 -1.60 1.94 1.66
C ILE A 46 -1.68 0.76 2.62
N LEU A 47 -2.21 1.04 3.82
CA LEU A 47 -2.61 0.02 4.79
C LEU A 47 -4.10 -0.25 4.60
N GLY A 48 -4.46 -1.52 4.46
CA GLY A 48 -5.85 -1.93 4.29
C GLY A 48 -6.25 -2.98 5.33
N ALA A 49 -7.48 -2.87 5.82
CA ALA A 49 -8.13 -3.89 6.64
C ALA A 49 -9.42 -4.35 5.97
N ILE A 50 -9.56 -5.65 5.69
CA ILE A 50 -10.74 -6.23 5.03
C ILE A 50 -11.27 -7.43 5.82
N SER A 51 -12.57 -7.68 5.72
CA SER A 51 -13.23 -8.91 6.19
C SER A 51 -14.11 -9.48 5.08
N ALA A 52 -14.79 -10.60 5.35
CA ALA A 52 -15.79 -11.15 4.45
C ALA A 52 -16.95 -10.18 4.15
N ALA A 53 -17.22 -9.23 5.05
CA ALA A 53 -18.24 -8.20 4.84
C ALA A 53 -17.76 -7.05 3.93
N GLY A 54 -16.44 -6.92 3.74
CA GLY A 54 -15.85 -5.92 2.86
C GLY A 54 -14.74 -5.12 3.53
N LEU A 55 -14.60 -3.85 3.11
CA LEU A 55 -13.57 -2.94 3.59
C LEU A 55 -13.92 -2.41 4.98
N ILE A 56 -12.99 -2.53 5.93
CA ILE A 56 -13.14 -2.00 7.29
C ILE A 56 -12.44 -0.65 7.39
N ALA A 57 -11.15 -0.58 7.07
CA ALA A 57 -10.37 0.64 7.20
C ALA A 57 -9.29 0.75 6.12
N VAL A 58 -8.96 2.00 5.74
CA VAL A 58 -7.85 2.31 4.83
C VAL A 58 -7.03 3.45 5.41
N GLY A 59 -5.71 3.25 5.50
CA GLY A 59 -4.75 4.25 5.90
C GLY A 59 -3.77 4.55 4.78
N VAL A 60 -3.54 5.82 4.48
CA VAL A 60 -2.50 6.23 3.52
C VAL A 60 -1.26 6.72 4.25
N LYS A 61 -0.14 6.05 4.01
CA LYS A 61 1.15 6.47 4.54
C LYS A 61 1.79 7.45 3.55
N LYS A 62 1.92 8.71 3.98
CA LYS A 62 2.66 9.70 3.21
C LYS A 62 4.15 9.35 3.21
N PRO A 63 4.82 9.33 2.05
CA PRO A 63 6.25 9.12 1.99
C PRO A 63 6.98 10.26 2.70
N ARG A 64 7.91 9.90 3.59
CA ARG A 64 8.80 10.89 4.18
C ARG A 64 9.73 11.42 3.09
N PRO A 65 10.01 12.75 3.03
CA PRO A 65 10.96 13.28 2.07
C PRO A 65 12.33 12.64 2.32
N ALA A 66 12.85 11.94 1.31
CA ALA A 66 14.20 11.40 1.36
C ALA A 66 15.19 12.56 1.53
N LYS A 67 15.92 12.60 2.65
CA LYS A 67 17.09 13.46 2.79
C LYS A 67 18.03 13.11 1.63
N LYS A 68 18.32 14.08 0.76
CA LYS A 68 19.22 13.93 -0.39
C LYS A 68 20.55 13.36 0.10
N ARG A 69 20.78 12.06 -0.14
CA ARG A 69 22.07 11.42 -0.43
C ARG A 69 21.77 9.99 -0.88
N LYS A 70 21.98 9.75 -2.17
CA LYS A 70 21.96 8.43 -2.77
C LYS A 70 23.21 7.70 -2.26
N ALA A 71 23.03 6.65 -1.48
CA ALA A 71 24.06 5.65 -1.23
C ALA A 71 23.43 4.28 -1.53
N GLU A 72 24.19 3.44 -2.21
CA GLU A 72 23.88 2.05 -2.50
C GLU A 72 23.53 1.34 -1.18
N GLY A 73 22.36 0.69 -1.10
CA GLY A 73 21.82 0.12 0.15
C GLY A 73 20.64 0.87 0.79
N TYR A 74 19.92 1.71 0.03
CA TYR A 74 18.71 2.38 0.54
C TYR A 74 17.62 1.39 0.95
N ILE A 75 17.49 1.15 2.25
CA ILE A 75 16.37 0.44 2.85
C ILE A 75 15.16 1.36 2.77
N SER A 76 14.19 1.01 1.91
CA SER A 76 12.82 1.54 1.97
C SER A 76 12.39 1.56 3.43
N SER A 77 12.10 2.74 3.99
CA SER A 77 11.56 2.82 5.35
C SER A 77 10.14 2.26 5.32
N GLY A 78 10.04 0.94 5.54
CA GLY A 78 8.80 0.19 5.68
C GLY A 78 7.95 0.70 6.84
N THR A 79 6.86 0.01 7.15
CA THR A 79 6.10 0.27 8.38
C THR A 79 7.02 0.15 9.58
N VAL A 80 7.12 1.23 10.36
CA VAL A 80 7.63 1.13 11.72
C VAL A 80 6.48 0.58 12.56
N THR A 81 6.77 -0.31 13.51
CA THR A 81 5.79 -0.97 14.40
C THR A 81 4.70 -0.01 14.92
N GLY A 82 5.06 1.25 15.24
CA GLY A 82 4.10 2.25 15.69
C GLY A 82 2.99 2.60 14.70
N HIS A 83 3.29 2.69 13.39
CA HIS A 83 2.28 2.97 12.35
C HIS A 83 1.27 1.84 12.21
N TYR A 84 1.75 0.60 12.31
CA TYR A 84 0.90 -0.58 12.27
C TYR A 84 0.00 -0.65 13.51
N ILE A 85 0.56 -0.38 14.70
CA ILE A 85 -0.22 -0.33 15.95
C ILE A 85 -1.30 0.76 15.90
N SER A 86 -0.99 1.95 15.38
CA SER A 86 -2.02 2.99 15.23
C SER A 86 -3.14 2.57 14.29
N PHE A 87 -2.80 1.90 13.18
CA PHE A 87 -3.80 1.42 12.23
C PHE A 87 -4.67 0.29 12.79
N LEU A 88 -4.07 -0.62 13.57
CA LEU A 88 -4.79 -1.64 14.32
C LEU A 88 -5.82 -1.04 15.28
N LYS A 89 -5.43 0.00 16.03
CA LYS A 89 -6.37 0.70 16.94
C LYS A 89 -7.56 1.27 16.17
N THR A 90 -7.31 1.99 15.08
CA THR A 90 -8.38 2.54 14.23
C THR A 90 -9.28 1.44 13.66
N THR A 91 -8.72 0.30 13.25
CA THR A 91 -9.50 -0.83 12.74
C THR A 91 -10.40 -1.42 13.81
N LEU A 92 -9.89 -1.55 15.04
CA LEU A 92 -10.67 -2.04 16.18
C LEU A 92 -11.78 -1.06 16.59
N ASP A 93 -11.49 0.24 16.60
CA ASP A 93 -12.48 1.28 16.88
C ASP A 93 -13.62 1.27 15.85
N GLU A 94 -13.29 1.10 14.57
CA GLU A 94 -14.29 0.99 13.49
C GLU A 94 -15.16 -0.25 13.65
N MET A 95 -14.56 -1.40 13.97
CA MET A 95 -15.31 -2.64 14.21
C MET A 95 -16.25 -2.53 15.42
N ALA A 96 -15.83 -1.81 16.46
CA ALA A 96 -16.62 -1.57 17.67
C ALA A 96 -17.78 -0.59 17.40
N SER A 97 -17.60 0.39 16.50
CA SER A 97 -18.66 1.35 16.14
C SER A 97 -19.76 0.73 15.28
N THR A 98 -19.43 -0.25 14.43
CA THR A 98 -20.40 -0.94 13.56
C THR A 98 -21.24 -1.99 14.28
N HIS A 99 -20.84 -2.42 15.49
CA HIS A 99 -21.58 -3.35 16.33
C HIS A 99 -21.92 -2.69 17.66
N PRO A 100 -22.90 -1.76 17.71
CA PRO A 100 -23.45 -1.34 18.99
C PRO A 100 -24.00 -2.59 19.67
N HIS A 101 -23.49 -2.88 20.86
CA HIS A 101 -23.93 -4.00 21.70
C HIS A 101 -25.47 -4.09 21.68
N THR A 102 -26.00 -5.13 21.04
CA THR A 102 -27.37 -5.62 21.25
C THR A 102 -27.50 -6.20 22.64
#